data_AF-Q0GDT4-F1
#
_entry.id   AF-Q0GDT4-F1
#
_cell.length_a   1.000
_cell.length_b   1.000
_cell.length_c   1.000
_cell.angle_alpha   90.00
_cell.angle_beta   90.00
_cell.angle_gamma   90.00
#
_symmetry.space_group_name_H-M   'P 1'
#
loop_
_entity.id
_entity.type
_entity.pdbx_description
1 polymer ?
#
loop_
_entity_poly.entity_id
_entity_poly.type
_entity_poly.pdbx_seq_one_letter_code
_entity_poly.pdbx_strand_id
1 'polypeptide(L)'
;TNLSITQAVQHKGFYYAPDPSSQIACTIGGNVAENSGGVHCLKYGLTTNNLLGFEVVLMNGETIRLGGKHMDSEAYDLMGLLTGSEGLLGVTTEVTVRLLQAPETVRAVLIGFDSNEAAGDCVAAVIGAGIIPAGMEMMDKPLIHATDDFLGCGYPLDVESLMIVELDGPEAEVDYLIGRIEEIAHDCGCMNIKVSTSDAERENFWAGRKAAFPAVGRLTPDYLCMDGTIPRHKISEVLQKTDELAKKYNLAVANVFHAGDGNLHPLIMFDSNDPDELERAEAFGADILTLCEELGGVSS
;
A
#
# COMPACT_ATOMS: atom_id res chain seq x y z
N THR A 1 0.38 -17.00 11.00
CA THR A 1 0.74 -15.92 10.06
C THR A 1 0.28 -14.58 10.62
N ASN A 2 0.56 -13.45 9.98
CA ASN A 2 0.01 -12.15 10.38
C ASN A 2 -1.53 -12.23 10.52
N LEU A 3 -2.23 -12.71 9.49
CA LEU A 3 -3.69 -12.82 9.48
C LEU A 3 -4.24 -13.69 10.62
N SER A 4 -3.49 -14.70 11.07
CA SER A 4 -3.88 -15.55 12.20
C SER A 4 -4.07 -14.77 13.50
N ILE A 5 -3.40 -13.62 13.67
CA ILE A 5 -3.55 -12.77 14.85
C ILE A 5 -4.99 -12.24 14.90
N THR A 6 -5.46 -11.62 13.82
CA THR A 6 -6.84 -11.13 13.69
C THR A 6 -7.84 -12.26 13.86
N GLN A 7 -7.62 -13.41 13.21
CA GLN A 7 -8.51 -14.57 13.34
C GLN A 7 -8.65 -15.07 14.79
N ALA A 8 -7.58 -14.97 15.59
CA ALA A 8 -7.58 -15.39 16.98
C ALA A 8 -8.39 -14.45 17.89
N VAL A 9 -8.62 -13.19 17.50
CA VAL A 9 -9.23 -12.17 18.38
C VAL A 9 -10.52 -11.54 17.83
N GLN A 10 -10.84 -11.76 16.55
CA GLN A 10 -12.03 -11.22 15.89
C GLN A 10 -13.35 -11.58 16.59
N HIS A 11 -13.42 -12.75 17.24
CA HIS A 11 -14.59 -13.17 18.02
C HIS A 11 -14.88 -12.28 19.23
N LYS A 12 -13.92 -11.42 19.62
CA LYS A 12 -14.06 -10.41 20.68
C LYS A 12 -14.24 -9.00 20.13
N GLY A 13 -14.37 -8.84 18.80
CA GLY A 13 -14.51 -7.54 18.15
C GLY A 13 -13.19 -6.76 18.01
N PHE A 14 -12.05 -7.45 17.96
CA PHE A 14 -10.73 -6.84 17.79
C PHE A 14 -10.02 -7.36 16.53
N TYR A 15 -9.03 -6.62 16.05
CA TYR A 15 -8.14 -7.02 14.95
C TYR A 15 -6.71 -6.47 15.15
N TYR A 16 -5.76 -7.03 14.40
CA TYR A 16 -4.41 -6.49 14.24
C TYR A 16 -4.36 -5.69 12.94
N ALA A 17 -3.90 -4.44 13.00
CA ALA A 17 -4.09 -3.47 11.93
C ALA A 17 -3.15 -3.62 10.72
N PRO A 18 -1.82 -3.84 10.89
CA PRO A 18 -0.92 -4.01 9.75
C PRO A 18 -1.28 -5.22 8.90
N ASP A 19 -1.56 -4.98 7.62
CA ASP A 19 -2.17 -5.94 6.71
C ASP A 19 -1.40 -6.09 5.37
N PRO A 20 -0.10 -6.44 5.40
CA PRO A 20 0.67 -6.58 4.17
C PRO A 20 -0.03 -7.51 3.18
N SER A 21 0.18 -7.30 1.88
CA SER A 21 -0.41 -8.14 0.82
C SER A 21 -0.13 -9.64 1.02
N SER A 22 1.00 -9.96 1.67
CA SER A 22 1.42 -11.32 2.03
C SER A 22 0.85 -11.85 3.35
N GLN A 23 -0.09 -11.16 4.01
CA GLN A 23 -0.63 -11.48 5.35
C GLN A 23 -1.09 -12.93 5.57
N ILE A 24 -1.51 -13.60 4.50
CA ILE A 24 -1.92 -15.02 4.51
C ILE A 24 -0.73 -15.98 4.70
N ALA A 25 0.49 -15.53 4.43
CA ALA A 25 1.71 -16.32 4.43
C ALA A 25 2.81 -15.76 5.37
N CYS A 26 2.93 -14.43 5.49
CA CYS A 26 3.98 -13.82 6.30
C CYS A 26 3.82 -14.12 7.80
N THR A 27 4.94 -14.09 8.52
CA THR A 27 4.97 -14.32 9.97
C THR A 27 5.10 -12.99 10.71
N ILE A 28 4.67 -12.94 11.97
CA ILE A 28 4.81 -11.71 12.77
C ILE A 28 6.27 -11.34 13.02
N GLY A 29 7.17 -12.33 13.18
CA GLY A 29 8.61 -12.07 13.31
C GLY A 29 9.22 -11.47 12.04
N GLY A 30 8.80 -11.96 10.86
CA GLY A 30 9.18 -11.35 9.58
C GLY A 30 8.66 -9.93 9.45
N ASN A 31 7.39 -9.67 9.82
CA ASN A 31 6.86 -8.31 9.80
C ASN A 31 7.63 -7.35 10.72
N VAL A 32 8.09 -7.82 11.87
CA VAL A 32 8.97 -7.03 12.76
C VAL A 32 10.30 -6.76 12.07
N ALA A 33 10.93 -7.78 11.48
CA ALA A 33 12.22 -7.67 10.81
C ALA A 33 12.18 -6.70 9.61
N GLU A 34 11.08 -6.66 8.87
CA GLU A 34 10.89 -5.82 7.68
C GLU A 34 10.14 -4.51 7.96
N ASN A 35 9.74 -4.26 9.22
CA ASN A 35 8.82 -3.17 9.58
C ASN A 35 7.58 -3.08 8.64
N SER A 36 6.98 -4.23 8.31
CA SER A 36 6.04 -4.32 7.19
C SER A 36 4.85 -3.36 7.30
N GLY A 37 4.50 -2.79 6.15
CA GLY A 37 3.30 -1.98 5.93
C GLY A 37 2.13 -2.76 5.33
N GLY A 38 1.24 -2.05 4.64
CA GLY A 38 0.01 -2.55 4.06
C GLY A 38 -0.94 -1.41 3.70
N VAL A 39 -2.10 -1.76 3.15
CA VAL A 39 -3.12 -0.79 2.71
C VAL A 39 -3.55 0.12 3.85
N HIS A 40 -3.64 -0.43 5.06
CA HIS A 40 -4.19 0.26 6.22
C HIS A 40 -3.16 1.10 6.99
N CYS A 41 -1.91 1.13 6.53
CA CYS A 41 -0.84 1.82 7.23
C CYS A 41 -0.96 3.35 7.21
N LEU A 42 -1.71 3.90 6.26
CA LEU A 42 -2.02 5.33 6.22
C LEU A 42 -2.67 5.82 7.53
N LYS A 43 -3.69 5.11 8.02
CA LYS A 43 -4.42 5.46 9.25
C LYS A 43 -3.81 4.82 10.49
N TYR A 44 -3.34 3.58 10.38
CA TYR A 44 -2.99 2.77 11.55
C TYR A 44 -1.49 2.56 11.76
N GLY A 45 -0.66 3.09 10.85
CA GLY A 45 0.79 2.98 10.89
C GLY A 45 1.31 1.60 10.51
N LEU A 46 2.64 1.50 10.46
CA LEU A 46 3.38 0.29 10.11
C LEU A 46 3.43 -0.70 11.29
N THR A 47 4.15 -1.80 11.11
CA THR A 47 4.40 -2.78 12.19
C THR A 47 4.98 -2.10 13.43
N THR A 48 5.97 -1.22 13.31
CA THR A 48 6.56 -0.49 14.45
C THR A 48 5.53 0.25 15.31
N ASN A 49 4.51 0.86 14.69
CA ASN A 49 3.45 1.62 15.39
C ASN A 49 2.46 0.72 16.15
N ASN A 50 2.48 -0.59 15.87
CA ASN A 50 1.56 -1.58 16.43
C ASN A 50 2.28 -2.62 17.30
N LEU A 51 3.59 -2.45 17.53
CA LEU A 51 4.36 -3.24 18.49
C LEU A 51 4.28 -2.62 19.88
N LEU A 52 4.06 -3.47 20.88
CA LEU A 52 4.17 -3.10 22.30
C LEU A 52 5.39 -3.76 22.96
N GLY A 53 5.90 -4.84 22.38
CA GLY A 53 7.14 -5.48 22.83
C GLY A 53 7.44 -6.75 22.07
N PHE A 54 8.65 -7.28 22.22
CA PHE A 54 9.04 -8.57 21.65
C PHE A 54 10.21 -9.20 22.40
N GLU A 55 10.35 -10.51 22.22
CA GLU A 55 11.52 -11.28 22.63
C GLU A 55 12.43 -11.50 21.41
N VAL A 56 13.73 -11.26 21.60
CA VAL A 56 14.75 -11.42 20.57
C VAL A 56 15.93 -12.22 21.12
N VAL A 57 16.40 -13.19 20.34
CA VAL A 57 17.66 -13.89 20.56
C VAL A 57 18.76 -13.16 19.79
N LEU A 58 19.71 -12.59 20.52
CA LEU A 58 20.87 -11.89 19.99
C LEU A 58 21.90 -12.86 19.40
N MET A 59 22.84 -12.34 18.62
CA MET A 59 23.88 -13.13 17.94
C MET A 59 24.80 -13.91 18.89
N ASN A 60 24.93 -13.47 20.14
CA ASN A 60 25.68 -14.18 21.20
C ASN A 60 24.85 -15.30 21.88
N GLY A 61 23.60 -15.51 21.46
CA GLY A 61 22.67 -16.47 22.06
C GLY A 61 21.91 -15.94 23.28
N GLU A 62 22.15 -14.71 23.70
CA GLU A 62 21.40 -14.07 24.78
C GLU A 62 19.98 -13.76 24.35
N THR A 63 19.00 -14.07 25.21
CA THR A 63 17.60 -13.73 24.97
C THR A 63 17.25 -12.47 25.76
N ILE A 64 16.80 -11.43 25.06
CA ILE A 64 16.34 -10.19 25.66
C ILE A 64 14.85 -9.99 25.39
N ARG A 65 14.18 -9.26 26.28
CA ARG A 65 12.79 -8.85 26.11
C ARG A 65 12.70 -7.33 26.20
N LEU A 66 12.08 -6.74 25.19
CA LEU A 66 11.91 -5.29 25.06
C LEU A 66 10.42 -4.97 25.04
N GLY A 67 10.04 -3.85 25.65
CA GLY A 67 8.64 -3.46 25.81
C GLY A 67 7.83 -4.45 26.66
N GLY A 68 6.53 -4.54 26.41
CA GLY A 68 5.63 -5.42 27.14
C GLY A 68 4.16 -5.10 26.90
N LYS A 69 3.33 -5.27 27.93
CA LYS A 69 1.87 -4.97 27.89
C LYS A 69 1.56 -3.52 28.28
N HIS A 70 2.55 -2.64 28.23
CA HIS A 70 2.44 -1.22 28.54
C HIS A 70 2.81 -0.40 27.29
N MET A 71 2.40 0.87 27.25
CA MET A 71 2.55 1.70 26.05
C MET A 71 3.98 2.21 25.86
N ASP A 72 4.65 2.67 26.92
CA ASP A 72 6.04 3.17 26.87
C ASP A 72 6.92 2.38 27.84
N SER A 73 8.19 2.20 27.46
CA SER A 73 9.26 1.70 28.34
C SER A 73 10.21 2.83 28.72
N GLU A 74 10.76 2.77 29.93
CA GLU A 74 11.85 3.66 30.32
C GLU A 74 13.12 3.39 29.49
N ALA A 75 14.01 4.40 29.39
CA ALA A 75 15.29 4.36 28.67
C ALA A 75 15.18 4.46 27.14
N TYR A 76 16.15 3.88 26.41
CA TYR A 76 16.28 4.02 24.96
C TYR A 76 15.24 3.18 24.23
N ASP A 77 14.79 3.66 23.07
CA ASP A 77 13.92 2.91 22.17
C ASP A 77 14.71 1.84 21.39
N LEU A 78 15.03 0.74 22.07
CA LEU A 78 15.66 -0.42 21.46
C LEU A 78 14.69 -1.22 20.58
N MET A 79 13.37 -1.03 20.75
CA MET A 79 12.37 -1.66 19.88
C MET A 79 12.42 -1.05 18.48
N GLY A 80 12.51 0.28 18.39
CA GLY A 80 12.68 1.00 17.14
C GLY A 80 13.98 0.64 16.42
N LEU A 81 15.06 0.33 17.15
CA LEU A 81 16.33 -0.11 16.55
C LEU A 81 16.25 -1.51 15.93
N LEU A 82 15.54 -2.43 16.56
CA LEU A 82 15.45 -3.84 16.14
C LEU A 82 14.34 -4.09 15.12
N THR A 83 13.32 -3.24 15.09
CA THR A 83 12.25 -3.30 14.08
C THR A 83 12.79 -2.74 12.76
N GLY A 84 12.62 -3.46 11.65
CA GLY A 84 13.23 -3.09 10.37
C GLY A 84 14.70 -3.51 10.24
N SER A 85 15.24 -4.30 11.16
CA SER A 85 16.66 -4.71 11.10
C SER A 85 16.94 -5.88 10.15
N GLU A 86 15.92 -6.42 9.48
CA GLU A 86 16.02 -7.59 8.58
C GLU A 86 16.68 -8.82 9.24
N GLY A 87 16.52 -8.96 10.56
CA GLY A 87 17.15 -10.03 11.35
C GLY A 87 18.66 -9.91 11.57
N LEU A 88 19.30 -8.82 11.11
CA LEU A 88 20.76 -8.61 11.23
C LEU A 88 21.22 -8.38 12.68
N LEU A 89 20.32 -7.96 13.57
CA LEU A 89 20.63 -7.64 14.97
C LEU A 89 20.12 -8.71 15.96
N GLY A 90 19.35 -9.69 15.49
CA GLY A 90 18.81 -10.78 16.30
C GLY A 90 17.59 -11.44 15.67
N VAL A 91 17.15 -12.54 16.27
CA VAL A 91 15.99 -13.33 15.82
C VAL A 91 14.82 -13.14 16.76
N THR A 92 13.73 -12.55 16.26
CA THR A 92 12.48 -12.38 16.99
C THR A 92 11.77 -13.71 17.24
N THR A 93 11.50 -14.05 18.51
CA THR A 93 10.88 -15.32 18.92
C THR A 93 9.45 -15.15 19.43
N GLU A 94 9.12 -14.01 20.06
CA GLU A 94 7.78 -13.69 20.54
C GLU A 94 7.45 -12.22 20.28
N VAL A 95 6.18 -11.90 20.05
CA VAL A 95 5.74 -10.52 19.79
C VAL A 95 4.47 -10.21 20.59
N THR A 96 4.47 -9.06 21.26
CA THR A 96 3.30 -8.44 21.88
C THR A 96 2.84 -7.29 20.99
N VAL A 97 1.64 -7.41 20.42
CA VAL A 97 1.07 -6.42 19.51
C VAL A 97 -0.08 -5.65 20.15
N ARG A 98 -0.31 -4.44 19.64
CA ARG A 98 -1.51 -3.67 19.91
C ARG A 98 -2.66 -4.22 19.06
N LEU A 99 -3.82 -4.43 19.69
CA LEU A 99 -5.05 -4.80 19.01
C LEU A 99 -6.00 -3.61 19.01
N LEU A 100 -6.68 -3.40 17.89
CA LEU A 100 -7.67 -2.34 17.71
C LEU A 100 -9.07 -2.93 17.73
N GLN A 101 -10.03 -2.15 18.20
CA GLN A 101 -11.44 -2.52 18.08
C GLN A 101 -11.84 -2.44 16.60
N ALA A 102 -12.56 -3.45 16.12
CA ALA A 102 -13.07 -3.43 14.75
C ALA A 102 -14.00 -2.21 14.56
N PRO A 103 -13.86 -1.46 13.45
CA PRO A 103 -14.71 -0.30 13.19
C PRO A 103 -16.17 -0.73 13.03
N GLU A 104 -17.09 0.17 13.40
CA GLU A 104 -18.53 -0.05 13.26
C GLU A 104 -18.96 -0.11 11.79
N THR A 105 -18.39 0.77 10.97
CA THR A 105 -18.69 0.91 9.54
C THR A 105 -17.39 0.97 8.75
N VAL A 106 -17.37 0.29 7.60
CA VAL A 106 -16.30 0.38 6.59
C VAL A 106 -16.94 0.56 5.23
N ARG A 107 -16.57 1.59 4.48
CA ARG A 107 -17.07 1.85 3.13
C ARG A 107 -15.93 2.28 2.22
N ALA A 108 -16.02 1.93 0.94
CA ALA A 108 -15.06 2.35 -0.07
C ALA A 108 -15.72 3.24 -1.14
N VAL A 109 -14.96 4.19 -1.65
CA VAL A 109 -15.30 5.06 -2.76
C VAL A 109 -14.36 4.74 -3.91
N LEU A 110 -14.92 4.41 -5.08
CA LEU A 110 -14.21 4.17 -6.32
C LEU A 110 -14.33 5.42 -7.20
N ILE A 111 -13.21 5.99 -7.62
CA ILE A 111 -13.17 7.29 -8.33
C ILE A 111 -12.31 7.17 -9.58
N GLY A 112 -12.89 7.51 -10.73
CA GLY A 112 -12.21 7.47 -12.03
C GLY A 112 -11.84 8.87 -12.54
N PHE A 113 -10.67 9.01 -13.16
CA PHE A 113 -10.14 10.27 -13.67
C PHE A 113 -9.66 10.15 -15.13
N ASP A 114 -9.71 11.26 -15.86
CA ASP A 114 -9.23 11.35 -17.26
C ASP A 114 -7.71 11.48 -17.37
N SER A 115 -7.01 11.59 -16.25
CA SER A 115 -5.55 11.72 -16.18
C SER A 115 -5.00 11.24 -14.84
N ASN A 116 -3.73 10.79 -14.86
CA ASN A 116 -2.96 10.49 -13.66
C ASN A 116 -2.72 11.74 -12.79
N GLU A 117 -2.63 12.91 -13.42
CA GLU A 117 -2.45 14.20 -12.73
C GLU A 117 -3.66 14.54 -11.86
N ALA A 118 -4.87 14.46 -12.41
CA ALA A 118 -6.10 14.73 -11.67
C ALA A 118 -6.30 13.78 -10.47
N ALA A 119 -5.95 12.49 -10.64
CA ALA A 119 -5.98 11.53 -9.53
C ALA A 119 -4.95 11.86 -8.44
N GLY A 120 -3.72 12.20 -8.83
CA GLY A 120 -2.66 12.63 -7.90
C GLY A 120 -3.02 13.92 -7.15
N ASP A 121 -3.64 14.89 -7.82
CA ASP A 121 -4.15 16.12 -7.21
C ASP A 121 -5.26 15.83 -6.22
N CYS A 122 -6.17 14.89 -6.54
CA CYS A 122 -7.22 14.46 -5.63
C CYS A 122 -6.64 13.82 -4.37
N VAL A 123 -5.63 12.97 -4.49
CA VAL A 123 -4.89 12.39 -3.35
C VAL A 123 -4.30 13.49 -2.47
N ALA A 124 -3.61 14.46 -3.07
CA ALA A 124 -3.02 15.58 -2.33
C ALA A 124 -4.09 16.45 -1.64
N ALA A 125 -5.22 16.68 -2.30
CA ALA A 125 -6.32 17.49 -1.77
C ALA A 125 -7.04 16.80 -0.61
N VAL A 126 -7.30 15.49 -0.68
CA VAL A 126 -7.90 14.69 0.41
C VAL A 126 -7.01 14.77 1.66
N ILE A 127 -5.70 14.50 1.52
CA ILE A 127 -4.77 14.57 2.66
C ILE A 127 -4.61 16.02 3.15
N GLY A 128 -4.53 16.98 2.23
CA GLY A 128 -4.41 18.41 2.55
C GLY A 128 -5.62 18.97 3.30
N ALA A 129 -6.81 18.38 3.10
CA ALA A 129 -8.02 18.69 3.87
C ALA A 129 -8.02 18.08 5.28
N GLY A 130 -6.97 17.34 5.66
CA GLY A 130 -6.86 16.66 6.96
C GLY A 130 -7.66 15.37 7.06
N ILE A 131 -8.12 14.83 5.92
CA ILE A 131 -8.82 13.55 5.87
C ILE A 131 -7.76 12.45 5.79
N ILE A 132 -7.81 11.49 6.72
CA ILE A 132 -6.92 10.33 6.75
C ILE A 132 -7.77 9.08 6.50
N PRO A 133 -7.89 8.62 5.23
CA PRO A 133 -8.58 7.39 4.89
C PRO A 133 -7.94 6.18 5.57
N ALA A 134 -8.74 5.13 5.79
CA ALA A 134 -8.25 3.83 6.22
C ALA A 134 -7.28 3.24 5.18
N GLY A 135 -7.60 3.39 3.90
CA GLY A 135 -6.73 3.08 2.77
C GLY A 135 -6.99 4.04 1.61
N MET A 136 -5.96 4.35 0.81
CA MET A 136 -6.10 5.19 -0.37
C MET A 136 -5.11 4.74 -1.44
N GLU A 137 -5.64 4.09 -2.47
CA GLU A 137 -4.88 3.43 -3.52
C GLU A 137 -5.16 4.04 -4.88
N MET A 138 -4.20 3.93 -5.78
CA MET A 138 -4.34 4.37 -7.17
C MET A 138 -3.81 3.30 -8.13
N MET A 139 -4.46 3.19 -9.29
CA MET A 139 -4.05 2.34 -10.40
C MET A 139 -4.10 3.16 -11.69
N ASP A 140 -3.14 2.93 -12.58
CA ASP A 140 -3.14 3.50 -13.92
C ASP A 140 -3.90 2.61 -14.92
N LYS A 141 -4.16 3.16 -16.11
CA LYS A 141 -4.94 2.48 -17.15
C LYS A 141 -4.47 1.06 -17.49
N PRO A 142 -3.17 0.79 -17.75
CA PRO A 142 -2.72 -0.58 -17.99
C PRO A 142 -3.14 -1.54 -16.87
N LEU A 143 -3.02 -1.13 -15.61
CA LEU A 143 -3.36 -1.97 -14.47
C LEU A 143 -4.87 -2.12 -14.26
N ILE A 144 -5.66 -1.07 -14.51
CA ILE A 144 -7.13 -1.13 -14.46
C ILE A 144 -7.63 -2.22 -15.41
N HIS A 145 -7.16 -2.19 -16.65
CA HIS A 145 -7.50 -3.21 -17.65
C HIS A 145 -7.02 -4.60 -17.25
N ALA A 146 -5.75 -4.71 -16.81
CA ALA A 146 -5.19 -6.00 -16.41
C ALA A 146 -6.01 -6.67 -15.30
N THR A 147 -6.36 -5.91 -14.26
CA THR A 147 -7.08 -6.41 -13.09
C THR A 147 -8.54 -6.71 -13.38
N ASP A 148 -9.21 -5.88 -14.20
CA ASP A 148 -10.58 -6.14 -14.63
C ASP A 148 -10.67 -7.35 -15.56
N ASP A 149 -9.75 -7.52 -16.52
CA ASP A 149 -9.69 -8.73 -17.36
C ASP A 149 -9.39 -10.00 -16.54
N PHE A 150 -8.66 -9.86 -15.43
CA PHE A 150 -8.30 -10.98 -14.56
C PHE A 150 -9.46 -11.48 -13.67
N LEU A 151 -10.29 -10.57 -13.12
CA LEU A 151 -11.37 -10.91 -12.16
C LEU A 151 -12.79 -10.52 -12.59
N GLY A 152 -12.96 -9.57 -13.51
CA GLY A 152 -14.24 -8.99 -13.87
C GLY A 152 -14.85 -8.13 -12.76
N CYS A 153 -14.04 -7.25 -12.14
CA CYS A 153 -14.46 -6.41 -11.01
C CYS A 153 -15.46 -5.32 -11.40
N GLY A 154 -15.62 -5.03 -12.70
CA GLY A 154 -16.52 -3.99 -13.20
C GLY A 154 -15.95 -2.59 -13.03
N TYR A 155 -14.63 -2.43 -13.16
CA TYR A 155 -14.00 -1.12 -13.15
C TYR A 155 -14.38 -0.30 -14.39
N PRO A 156 -14.42 1.05 -14.30
CA PRO A 156 -14.55 1.89 -15.49
C PRO A 156 -13.28 1.73 -16.34
N LEU A 157 -13.44 1.34 -17.60
CA LEU A 157 -12.31 1.09 -18.52
C LEU A 157 -12.00 2.30 -19.42
N ASP A 158 -12.81 3.35 -19.34
CA ASP A 158 -12.70 4.59 -20.10
C ASP A 158 -11.97 5.71 -19.35
N VAL A 159 -11.26 5.37 -18.27
CA VAL A 159 -10.49 6.29 -17.42
C VAL A 159 -8.99 6.06 -17.59
N GLU A 160 -8.18 7.10 -17.35
CA GLU A 160 -6.72 6.97 -17.34
C GLU A 160 -6.18 6.58 -15.95
N SER A 161 -6.94 6.88 -14.89
CA SER A 161 -6.61 6.49 -13.54
C SER A 161 -7.85 6.15 -12.70
N LEU A 162 -7.66 5.26 -11.73
CA LEU A 162 -8.68 4.78 -10.80
C LEU A 162 -8.13 4.86 -9.38
N MET A 163 -8.86 5.56 -8.51
CA MET A 163 -8.56 5.67 -7.09
C MET A 163 -9.60 4.88 -6.27
N ILE A 164 -9.12 4.18 -5.23
CA ILE A 164 -9.96 3.55 -4.21
C ILE A 164 -9.66 4.23 -2.88
N VAL A 165 -10.70 4.78 -2.24
CA VAL A 165 -10.59 5.39 -0.91
C VAL A 165 -11.47 4.62 0.06
N GLU A 166 -10.88 3.99 1.07
CA GLU A 166 -11.62 3.31 2.13
C GLU A 166 -11.66 4.16 3.40
N LEU A 167 -12.84 4.25 3.98
CA LEU A 167 -13.13 4.96 5.22
C LEU A 167 -13.71 3.98 6.22
N ASP A 168 -13.27 4.12 7.46
CA ASP A 168 -13.77 3.33 8.58
C ASP A 168 -13.97 4.16 9.85
N GLY A 169 -14.91 3.73 10.68
CA GLY A 169 -15.26 4.42 11.92
C GLY A 169 -16.75 4.33 12.24
N PRO A 170 -17.27 5.25 13.07
CA PRO A 170 -18.70 5.42 13.28
C PRO A 170 -19.42 5.80 11.98
N GLU A 171 -20.63 5.29 11.77
CA GLU A 171 -21.40 5.49 10.52
C GLU A 171 -21.53 6.98 10.14
N ALA A 172 -21.87 7.83 11.11
CA ALA A 172 -22.04 9.27 10.88
C ALA A 172 -20.75 9.99 10.44
N GLU A 173 -19.58 9.52 10.90
CA GLU A 173 -18.29 10.05 10.49
C GLU A 173 -17.94 9.59 9.08
N VAL A 174 -18.15 8.30 8.79
CA VAL A 174 -17.91 7.71 7.46
C VAL A 174 -18.77 8.42 6.41
N ASP A 175 -20.07 8.60 6.66
CA ASP A 175 -20.97 9.28 5.72
C ASP A 175 -20.56 10.74 5.46
N TYR A 176 -20.15 11.46 6.52
CA TYR A 176 -19.64 12.82 6.38
C TYR A 176 -18.38 12.86 5.52
N LEU A 177 -17.41 11.97 5.78
CA LEU A 177 -16.14 11.92 5.06
C LEU A 177 -16.32 11.48 3.60
N ILE A 178 -17.27 10.59 3.29
CA ILE A 178 -17.63 10.24 1.91
C ILE A 178 -18.08 11.51 1.17
N GLY A 179 -19.00 12.29 1.74
CA GLY A 179 -19.45 13.53 1.10
C GLY A 179 -18.30 14.52 0.86
N ARG A 180 -17.36 14.63 1.80
CA ARG A 180 -16.15 15.46 1.62
C ARG A 180 -15.24 14.94 0.51
N ILE A 181 -15.06 13.63 0.37
CA ILE A 181 -14.28 13.02 -0.70
C ILE A 181 -14.96 13.25 -2.05
N GLU A 182 -16.29 13.10 -2.14
CA GLU A 182 -17.04 13.35 -3.37
C GLU A 182 -16.87 14.80 -3.84
N GLU A 183 -16.99 15.78 -2.94
CA GLU A 183 -16.74 17.19 -3.26
C GLU A 183 -15.32 17.42 -3.79
N ILE A 184 -14.30 16.89 -3.10
CA ILE A 184 -12.89 17.04 -3.52
C ILE A 184 -12.65 16.37 -4.88
N ALA A 185 -13.18 15.16 -5.09
CA ALA A 185 -13.04 14.44 -6.34
C ALA A 185 -13.68 15.21 -7.51
N HIS A 186 -14.84 15.82 -7.29
CA HIS A 186 -15.49 16.68 -8.29
C HIS A 186 -14.67 17.94 -8.60
N ASP A 187 -14.10 18.60 -7.58
CA ASP A 187 -13.23 19.75 -7.75
C ASP A 187 -11.94 19.40 -8.52
N CYS A 188 -11.46 18.15 -8.37
CA CYS A 188 -10.35 17.58 -9.14
C CYS A 188 -10.76 16.98 -10.50
N GLY A 189 -12.02 17.12 -10.92
CA GLY A 189 -12.47 16.71 -12.25
C GLY A 189 -12.71 15.22 -12.44
N CYS A 190 -13.12 14.48 -11.39
CA CYS A 190 -13.43 13.06 -11.55
C CYS A 190 -14.53 12.82 -12.61
N MET A 191 -14.37 11.76 -13.40
CA MET A 191 -15.33 11.34 -14.42
C MET A 191 -16.45 10.49 -13.82
N ASN A 192 -16.07 9.62 -12.88
CA ASN A 192 -16.96 8.63 -12.29
C ASN A 192 -16.69 8.56 -10.79
N ILE A 193 -17.75 8.44 -10.01
CA ILE A 193 -17.66 8.19 -8.59
C ILE A 193 -18.69 7.13 -8.19
N LYS A 194 -18.28 6.16 -7.39
CA LYS A 194 -19.14 5.08 -6.92
C LYS A 194 -18.82 4.75 -5.47
N VAL A 195 -19.79 4.99 -4.60
CA VAL A 195 -19.69 4.65 -3.19
C VAL A 195 -20.24 3.24 -2.95
N SER A 196 -19.52 2.40 -2.21
CA SER A 196 -19.98 1.06 -1.86
C SER A 196 -21.23 1.13 -0.98
N THR A 197 -22.20 0.30 -1.30
CA THR A 197 -23.48 0.15 -0.57
C THR A 197 -23.59 -1.15 0.22
N SER A 198 -22.58 -2.02 0.10
CA SER A 198 -22.49 -3.30 0.82
C SER A 198 -21.03 -3.74 0.96
N ASP A 199 -20.77 -4.62 1.92
CA ASP A 199 -19.44 -5.24 2.07
C ASP A 199 -19.01 -6.00 0.82
N ALA A 200 -19.92 -6.70 0.15
CA ALA A 200 -19.60 -7.44 -1.07
C ALA A 200 -19.13 -6.50 -2.20
N GLU A 201 -19.74 -5.32 -2.34
CA GLU A 201 -19.31 -4.33 -3.32
C GLU A 201 -17.97 -3.71 -2.95
N ARG A 202 -17.76 -3.40 -1.67
CA ARG A 202 -16.48 -2.91 -1.13
C ARG A 202 -15.36 -3.93 -1.37
N GLU A 203 -15.59 -5.20 -1.03
CA GLU A 203 -14.64 -6.29 -1.26
C GLU A 203 -14.33 -6.46 -2.74
N ASN A 204 -15.32 -6.31 -3.62
CA ASN A 204 -15.13 -6.36 -5.06
C ASN A 204 -14.27 -5.19 -5.58
N PHE A 205 -14.42 -3.98 -5.04
CA PHE A 205 -13.51 -2.87 -5.36
C PHE A 205 -12.07 -3.21 -4.99
N TRP A 206 -11.84 -3.85 -3.85
CA TRP A 206 -10.50 -4.25 -3.40
C TRP A 206 -9.95 -5.49 -4.11
N ALA A 207 -10.81 -6.36 -4.63
CA ALA A 207 -10.39 -7.60 -5.26
C ALA A 207 -9.46 -7.36 -6.46
N GLY A 208 -9.82 -6.42 -7.35
CA GLY A 208 -8.99 -6.05 -8.49
C GLY A 208 -7.64 -5.48 -8.06
N ARG A 209 -7.63 -4.52 -7.13
CA ARG A 209 -6.40 -3.93 -6.56
C ARG A 209 -5.48 -4.98 -5.91
N LYS A 210 -6.03 -5.95 -5.17
CA LYS A 210 -5.27 -7.06 -4.56
C LYS A 210 -4.73 -8.06 -5.59
N ALA A 211 -5.34 -8.11 -6.77
CA ALA A 211 -4.93 -8.96 -7.88
C ALA A 211 -3.98 -8.27 -8.87
N ALA A 212 -3.51 -7.04 -8.61
CA ALA A 212 -2.60 -6.29 -9.48
C ALA A 212 -1.40 -7.11 -9.97
N PHE A 213 -0.64 -7.71 -9.04
CA PHE A 213 0.55 -8.51 -9.34
C PHE A 213 0.25 -9.77 -10.19
N PRO A 214 -0.67 -10.67 -9.78
CA PRO A 214 -1.00 -11.83 -10.62
C PRO A 214 -1.69 -11.46 -11.95
N ALA A 215 -2.38 -10.32 -12.03
CA ALA A 215 -2.97 -9.82 -13.26
C ALA A 215 -1.88 -9.40 -14.26
N VAL A 216 -0.89 -8.62 -13.83
CA VAL A 216 0.26 -8.25 -14.68
C VAL A 216 1.07 -9.48 -15.09
N GLY A 217 1.26 -10.44 -14.19
CA GLY A 217 1.90 -11.72 -14.52
C GLY A 217 1.18 -12.57 -15.58
N ARG A 218 -0.05 -12.22 -16.00
CA ARG A 218 -0.70 -12.82 -17.19
C ARG A 218 -0.40 -12.07 -18.50
N LEU A 219 0.02 -10.81 -18.43
CA LEU A 219 0.28 -9.96 -19.59
C LEU A 219 1.71 -10.14 -20.13
N THR A 220 2.65 -10.50 -19.26
CA THR A 220 4.09 -10.57 -19.57
C THR A 220 4.70 -11.86 -19.01
N PRO A 221 5.76 -12.41 -19.64
CA PRO A 221 6.49 -13.55 -19.08
C PRO A 221 7.08 -13.22 -17.70
N ASP A 222 7.72 -12.05 -17.59
CA ASP A 222 8.34 -11.56 -16.36
C ASP A 222 7.98 -10.08 -16.11
N TYR A 223 8.07 -9.66 -14.85
CA TYR A 223 8.04 -8.25 -14.50
C TYR A 223 9.00 -7.94 -13.35
N LEU A 224 9.56 -6.74 -13.38
CA LEU A 224 10.37 -6.20 -12.30
C LEU A 224 9.50 -5.23 -11.50
N CYS A 225 9.23 -5.59 -10.24
CA CYS A 225 8.52 -4.71 -9.31
C CYS A 225 9.54 -3.76 -8.67
N MET A 226 9.32 -2.47 -8.85
CA MET A 226 10.03 -1.45 -8.11
C MET A 226 9.23 -1.09 -6.86
N ASP A 227 9.90 -0.72 -5.78
CA ASP A 227 9.26 -0.27 -4.54
C ASP A 227 9.97 1.01 -4.10
N GLY A 228 9.30 2.15 -4.26
CA GLY A 228 9.87 3.46 -3.94
C GLY A 228 8.85 4.31 -3.21
N THR A 229 9.31 5.29 -2.45
CA THR A 229 8.41 6.24 -1.77
C THR A 229 8.76 7.65 -2.17
N ILE A 230 7.74 8.47 -2.42
CA ILE A 230 7.88 9.89 -2.75
C ILE A 230 6.96 10.75 -1.87
N PRO A 231 7.21 12.07 -1.77
CA PRO A 231 6.21 12.97 -1.22
C PRO A 231 4.90 12.90 -2.03
N ARG A 232 3.75 12.71 -1.37
CA ARG A 232 2.42 12.56 -2.02
C ARG A 232 2.11 13.59 -3.11
N HIS A 233 2.50 14.84 -2.91
CA HIS A 233 2.26 15.92 -3.87
C HIS A 233 3.12 15.82 -5.15
N LYS A 234 3.97 14.79 -5.27
CA LYS A 234 4.82 14.47 -6.43
C LYS A 234 4.32 13.27 -7.25
N ILE A 235 3.20 12.64 -6.87
CA ILE A 235 2.66 11.45 -7.56
C ILE A 235 2.45 11.71 -9.05
N SER A 236 1.83 12.84 -9.40
CA SER A 236 1.64 13.24 -10.80
C SER A 236 2.97 13.34 -11.56
N GLU A 237 3.97 14.00 -10.97
CA GLU A 237 5.30 14.18 -11.58
C GLU A 237 6.02 12.84 -11.80
N VAL A 238 5.93 11.90 -10.84
CA VAL A 238 6.60 10.59 -10.97
C VAL A 238 5.94 9.76 -12.06
N LEU A 239 4.61 9.76 -12.16
CA LEU A 239 3.87 9.01 -13.18
C LEU A 239 4.21 9.49 -14.59
N GLN A 240 4.20 10.81 -14.80
CA GLN A 240 4.56 11.39 -16.10
C GLN A 240 5.98 10.99 -16.52
N LYS A 241 6.95 11.07 -15.60
CA LYS A 241 8.34 10.69 -15.89
C LYS A 241 8.50 9.19 -16.09
N THR A 242 7.76 8.36 -15.36
CA THR A 242 7.73 6.91 -15.58
C THR A 242 7.23 6.57 -17.00
N ASP A 243 6.22 7.28 -17.51
CA ASP A 243 5.75 7.12 -18.89
C ASP A 243 6.81 7.55 -19.93
N GLU A 244 7.60 8.57 -19.63
CA GLU A 244 8.73 9.00 -20.47
C GLU A 244 9.85 7.95 -20.46
N LEU A 245 10.16 7.38 -19.29
CA LEU A 245 11.14 6.31 -19.15
C LEU A 245 10.68 5.02 -19.85
N ALA A 246 9.39 4.66 -19.77
CA ALA A 246 8.82 3.53 -20.50
C ALA A 246 9.05 3.65 -22.02
N LYS A 247 8.90 4.87 -22.58
CA LYS A 247 9.21 5.16 -23.99
C LYS A 247 10.72 5.12 -24.27
N LYS A 248 11.55 5.65 -23.37
CA LYS A 248 13.02 5.66 -23.50
C LYS A 248 13.57 4.23 -23.57
N TYR A 249 13.11 3.35 -22.69
CA TYR A 249 13.57 1.96 -22.59
C TYR A 249 12.81 1.01 -23.51
N ASN A 250 11.70 1.45 -24.10
CA ASN A 250 10.82 0.65 -24.94
C ASN A 250 10.32 -0.61 -24.21
N LEU A 251 9.88 -0.43 -22.96
CA LEU A 251 9.28 -1.46 -22.11
C LEU A 251 7.95 -0.95 -21.55
N ALA A 252 6.98 -1.84 -21.42
CA ALA A 252 5.69 -1.50 -20.82
C ALA A 252 5.82 -1.43 -19.29
N VAL A 253 4.97 -0.61 -18.66
CA VAL A 253 4.88 -0.49 -17.21
C VAL A 253 3.42 -0.36 -16.82
N ALA A 254 3.03 -1.02 -15.73
CA ALA A 254 1.75 -0.81 -15.07
C ALA A 254 2.04 -0.35 -13.65
N ASN A 255 1.29 0.64 -13.16
CA ASN A 255 1.59 1.27 -11.89
C ASN A 255 0.49 1.03 -10.87
N VAL A 256 0.89 0.60 -9.68
CA VAL A 256 0.03 0.51 -8.51
C VAL A 256 0.61 1.30 -7.35
N PHE A 257 -0.23 2.00 -6.59
CA PHE A 257 0.23 2.92 -5.55
C PHE A 257 -0.56 2.76 -4.27
N HIS A 258 0.16 2.77 -3.15
CA HIS A 258 -0.36 3.22 -1.87
C HIS A 258 -0.32 4.76 -1.88
N ALA A 259 -1.24 5.37 -2.62
CA ALA A 259 -1.21 6.81 -2.91
C ALA A 259 -1.28 7.67 -1.63
N GLY A 260 -1.91 7.16 -0.58
CA GLY A 260 -2.03 7.85 0.71
C GLY A 260 -0.72 7.98 1.50
N ASP A 261 0.24 7.09 1.36
CA ASP A 261 1.55 7.22 2.01
C ASP A 261 2.67 7.57 1.02
N GLY A 262 2.38 7.58 -0.28
CA GLY A 262 3.30 8.00 -1.34
C GLY A 262 4.18 6.86 -1.85
N ASN A 263 3.84 5.61 -1.53
CA ASN A 263 4.57 4.45 -1.96
C ASN A 263 4.07 3.91 -3.32
N LEU A 264 5.01 3.72 -4.25
CA LEU A 264 4.78 3.35 -5.64
C LEU A 264 5.33 1.96 -5.94
N HIS A 265 4.58 1.22 -6.74
CA HIS A 265 4.94 -0.11 -7.24
C HIS A 265 4.83 -0.19 -8.77
N PRO A 266 5.76 0.43 -9.54
CA PRO A 266 5.87 0.23 -10.97
C PRO A 266 6.22 -1.23 -11.30
N LEU A 267 5.42 -1.84 -12.16
CA LEU A 267 5.61 -3.21 -12.63
C LEU A 267 6.12 -3.15 -14.07
N ILE A 268 7.45 -3.11 -14.23
CA ILE A 268 8.11 -3.06 -15.54
C ILE A 268 8.02 -4.44 -16.18
N MET A 269 7.39 -4.53 -17.35
CA MET A 269 7.13 -5.79 -18.04
C MET A 269 8.24 -6.10 -19.05
N PHE A 270 8.77 -7.33 -19.03
CA PHE A 270 9.86 -7.77 -19.90
C PHE A 270 9.89 -9.30 -20.07
N ASP A 271 10.70 -9.82 -20.98
CA ASP A 271 11.03 -11.26 -21.10
C ASP A 271 12.46 -11.52 -20.60
N SER A 272 12.62 -12.25 -19.50
CA SER A 272 13.95 -12.59 -18.94
C SER A 272 14.78 -13.52 -19.83
N ASN A 273 14.18 -14.13 -20.86
CA ASN A 273 14.90 -14.93 -21.86
C ASN A 273 15.55 -14.07 -22.95
N ASP A 274 15.22 -12.77 -23.03
CA ASP A 274 15.92 -11.79 -23.85
C ASP A 274 16.88 -10.96 -22.98
N PRO A 275 18.21 -11.17 -23.09
CA PRO A 275 19.18 -10.43 -22.30
C PRO A 275 19.13 -8.90 -22.50
N ASP A 276 18.72 -8.41 -23.68
CA ASP A 276 18.57 -6.96 -23.93
C ASP A 276 17.38 -6.39 -23.16
N GLU A 277 16.25 -7.11 -23.11
CA GLU A 277 15.10 -6.67 -22.32
C GLU A 277 15.39 -6.66 -20.82
N LEU A 278 16.09 -7.68 -20.31
CA LEU A 278 16.51 -7.73 -18.91
C LEU A 278 17.41 -6.54 -18.55
N GLU A 279 18.44 -6.24 -19.35
CA GLU A 279 19.36 -5.11 -19.09
C GLU A 279 18.60 -3.77 -19.11
N ARG A 280 17.68 -3.59 -20.07
CA ARG A 280 16.83 -2.39 -20.13
C ARG A 280 15.86 -2.31 -18.95
N ALA A 281 15.30 -3.43 -18.49
CA ALA A 281 14.39 -3.46 -17.35
C ALA A 281 15.11 -3.09 -16.05
N GLU A 282 16.31 -3.61 -15.82
CA GLU A 282 17.16 -3.24 -14.68
C GLU A 282 17.55 -1.76 -14.72
N ALA A 283 17.96 -1.25 -15.89
CA ALA A 283 18.29 0.16 -16.06
C ALA A 283 17.07 1.07 -15.88
N PHE A 284 15.89 0.67 -16.39
CA PHE A 284 14.64 1.38 -16.16
C PHE A 284 14.27 1.40 -14.67
N GLY A 285 14.35 0.26 -13.98
CA GLY A 285 14.13 0.19 -12.53
C GLY A 285 15.07 1.12 -11.75
N ALA A 286 16.36 1.12 -12.08
CA ALA A 286 17.33 2.01 -11.45
C ALA A 286 17.02 3.51 -11.68
N ASP A 287 16.58 3.89 -12.88
CA ASP A 287 16.16 5.27 -13.17
C ASP A 287 14.89 5.67 -12.39
N ILE A 288 13.93 4.75 -12.18
CA ILE A 288 12.75 5.00 -11.35
C ILE A 288 13.16 5.25 -9.89
N LEU A 289 14.04 4.44 -9.32
CA LEU A 289 14.50 4.63 -7.93
C LEU A 289 15.30 5.93 -7.77
N THR A 290 16.19 6.21 -8.72
CA THR A 290 16.94 7.48 -8.77
C THR A 290 15.96 8.67 -8.83
N LEU A 291 14.90 8.56 -9.62
CA LEU A 291 13.86 9.58 -9.68
C LEU A 291 13.15 9.76 -8.33
N CYS A 292 12.86 8.69 -7.60
CA CYS A 292 12.27 8.78 -6.26
C CYS A 292 13.17 9.61 -5.33
N GLU A 293 14.48 9.34 -5.32
CA GLU A 293 15.48 10.07 -4.54
C GLU A 293 15.56 11.55 -4.95
N GLU A 294 15.59 11.84 -6.26
CA GLU A 294 15.62 13.21 -6.80
C GLU A 294 14.38 14.04 -6.39
N LEU A 295 13.24 13.38 -6.19
CA LEU A 295 12.00 14.00 -5.74
C LEU A 295 11.89 14.11 -4.20
N GLY A 296 12.97 13.75 -3.47
CA GLY A 296 13.00 13.79 -2.01
C GLY A 296 12.36 12.58 -1.33
N GLY A 297 12.27 11.48 -2.07
CA GLY A 297 11.80 10.18 -1.64
C GLY A 297 12.91 9.24 -1.16
N VAL A 298 12.58 7.96 -1.07
CA VAL A 298 13.50 6.85 -0.73
C VAL A 298 13.29 5.66 -1.65
N SER A 299 14.35 4.88 -1.85
CA SER A 299 14.40 3.72 -2.76
C SER A 299 13.86 2.41 -2.16
N SER A 300 13.49 2.42 -0.88
CA SER A 300 12.78 1.36 -0.14
C SER A 300 12.29 1.89 1.19
#